data_AF-A0A0F8Z4A9-F1
#
_entry.id   AF-A0A0F8Z4A9-F1
#
_cell.length_a   1.000
_cell.length_b   1.000
_cell.length_c   1.000
_cell.angle_alpha   90.00
_cell.angle_beta   90.00
_cell.angle_gamma   90.00
#
_symmetry.space_group_name_H-M   'P 1'
#
loop_
_entity.id
_entity.type
_entity.pdbx_description
1 polymer ?
#
loop_
_entity_poly.entity_id
_entity_poly.type
_entity_poly.pdbx_seq_one_letter_code
_entity_poly.pdbx_strand_id
1 'polypeptide(L)'
;MKIGERNIGPGEPAYIIAEAGTAHAGDFRIAMQFVEAAKNVGADAIKFQMFTPREELFCPIDGDENRWAWWNQSMLHLREWKNVKQFAENQDIDFFASVFQKTGIEWGKELEFPVWKVASRAALTFPYEEVAGPFLVSLGAHDPTELDFIGTKNVRGMYCIMKYPTPLNQSRWHWQFNCTGLSDHSGTIFPALDAMARGASVIEVHIKLNDTGPDAESSITPYNLRQIC
;
A
#
# COMPACT_ATOMS: atom_id res chain seq x y z
N MET A 1 13.95 -5.53 -8.87
CA MET A 1 14.04 -4.05 -8.83
C MET A 1 14.60 -3.64 -7.47
N LYS A 2 14.89 -2.36 -7.23
CA LYS A 2 15.32 -1.87 -5.91
C LYS A 2 14.22 -0.96 -5.34
N ILE A 3 13.90 -1.07 -4.06
CA ILE A 3 13.08 -0.10 -3.31
C ILE A 3 13.93 0.36 -2.14
N GLY A 4 14.17 1.67 -2.01
CA GLY A 4 15.10 2.20 -1.02
C GLY A 4 16.46 1.51 -1.14
N GLU A 5 16.88 0.84 -0.06
CA GLU A 5 18.10 0.05 -0.01
C GLU A 5 17.93 -1.46 -0.27
N ARG A 6 16.69 -1.93 -0.49
CA ARG A 6 16.35 -3.36 -0.62
C ARG A 6 16.23 -3.81 -2.07
N ASN A 7 16.83 -4.97 -2.38
CA ASN A 7 16.61 -5.66 -3.65
C ASN A 7 15.31 -6.47 -3.58
N ILE A 8 14.49 -6.36 -4.61
CA ILE A 8 13.18 -7.02 -4.73
C ILE A 8 13.20 -7.99 -5.91
N GLY A 9 13.02 -9.27 -5.61
CA GLY A 9 12.87 -10.31 -6.62
C GLY A 9 13.19 -11.72 -6.10
N PRO A 10 13.31 -12.71 -7.02
CA PRO A 10 13.62 -14.08 -6.66
C PRO A 10 14.95 -14.20 -5.91
N GLY A 11 14.95 -14.96 -4.81
CA GLY A 11 16.12 -15.21 -3.96
C GLY A 11 16.37 -14.15 -2.89
N GLU A 12 15.67 -13.02 -2.95
CA GLU A 12 15.69 -11.99 -1.90
C GLU A 12 14.57 -12.24 -0.88
N PRO A 13 14.73 -11.79 0.38
CA PRO A 13 13.62 -11.78 1.34
C PRO A 13 12.42 -11.00 0.79
N ALA A 14 11.20 -11.45 1.12
CA ALA A 14 10.01 -10.70 0.76
C ALA A 14 10.01 -9.33 1.44
N TYR A 15 9.63 -8.30 0.68
CA TYR A 15 9.52 -6.94 1.18
C TYR A 15 8.13 -6.69 1.75
N ILE A 16 8.06 -6.41 3.05
CA ILE A 16 6.82 -6.34 3.80
C ILE A 16 6.38 -4.88 3.99
N ILE A 17 5.22 -4.55 3.44
CA ILE A 17 4.59 -3.23 3.48
C ILE A 17 3.44 -3.29 4.48
N ALA A 18 3.58 -2.53 5.56
CA ALA A 18 2.51 -2.24 6.49
C ALA A 18 1.65 -1.09 5.93
N GLU A 19 0.43 -1.38 5.46
CA GLU A 19 -0.51 -0.37 4.97
C GLU A 19 -1.35 0.18 6.12
N ALA A 20 -1.02 1.39 6.58
CA ALA A 20 -1.83 2.13 7.55
C ALA A 20 -3.02 2.84 6.88
N GLY A 21 -2.98 3.01 5.56
CA GLY A 21 -4.07 3.60 4.78
C GLY A 21 -4.50 4.96 5.34
N THR A 22 -5.73 5.02 5.85
CA THR A 22 -6.33 6.20 6.47
C THR A 22 -6.67 6.02 7.95
N ALA A 23 -6.15 4.96 8.58
CA ALA A 23 -6.45 4.61 9.98
C ALA A 23 -5.95 5.64 11.01
N HIS A 24 -5.12 6.59 10.58
CA HIS A 24 -4.69 7.73 11.40
C HIS A 24 -5.77 8.79 11.61
N ALA A 25 -6.90 8.72 10.90
CA ALA A 25 -8.07 9.57 11.10
C ALA A 25 -7.78 11.09 11.10
N GLY A 26 -6.75 11.52 10.38
CA GLY A 26 -6.37 12.93 10.25
C GLY A 26 -5.49 13.46 11.40
N ASP A 27 -4.98 12.60 12.28
CA ASP A 27 -3.96 12.98 13.26
C ASP A 27 -2.59 12.43 12.87
N PHE A 28 -1.66 13.32 12.49
CA PHE A 28 -0.30 12.93 12.10
C PHE A 28 0.48 12.25 13.24
N ARG A 29 0.10 12.48 14.51
CA ARG A 29 0.71 11.80 15.66
C ARG A 29 0.31 10.33 15.70
N ILE A 30 -0.93 10.01 15.33
CA ILE A 30 -1.37 8.61 15.16
C ILE A 30 -0.63 8.00 13.96
N ALA A 31 -0.44 8.74 12.86
CA ALA A 31 0.38 8.26 11.75
C ALA A 31 1.81 7.90 12.20
N MET A 32 2.45 8.72 13.06
CA MET A 32 3.75 8.38 13.65
C MET A 32 3.71 7.13 14.55
N GLN A 33 2.61 6.89 15.29
CA GLN A 33 2.43 5.63 16.04
C GLN A 33 2.36 4.40 15.12
N PHE A 34 1.75 4.53 13.95
CA PHE A 34 1.76 3.47 12.94
C PHE A 34 3.16 3.19 12.40
N VAL A 35 3.97 4.24 12.17
CA VAL A 35 5.38 4.11 11.78
C VAL A 35 6.16 3.32 12.83
N GLU A 36 6.05 3.72 14.10
CA GLU A 36 6.72 3.04 15.22
C GLU A 36 6.27 1.57 15.33
N ALA A 37 4.95 1.31 15.26
CA ALA A 37 4.41 -0.04 15.34
C ALA A 37 4.90 -0.94 14.21
N ALA A 38 4.97 -0.44 12.98
CA ALA A 38 5.46 -1.18 11.82
C ALA A 38 6.96 -1.51 11.93
N LYS A 39 7.80 -0.52 12.30
CA LYS A 39 9.24 -0.75 12.48
C LYS A 39 9.53 -1.74 13.61
N ASN A 40 8.84 -1.61 14.75
CA ASN A 40 9.06 -2.46 15.93
C ASN A 40 8.78 -3.95 15.70
N VAL A 41 8.03 -4.29 14.64
CA VAL A 41 7.73 -5.67 14.27
C VAL A 41 8.51 -6.16 13.06
N GLY A 42 9.33 -5.30 12.44
CA GLY A 42 10.24 -5.68 11.36
C GLY A 42 9.70 -5.45 9.94
N ALA A 43 8.66 -4.64 9.75
CA ALA A 43 8.23 -4.29 8.39
C ALA A 43 9.31 -3.46 7.67
N ASP A 44 9.51 -3.71 6.38
CA ASP A 44 10.45 -2.94 5.55
C ASP A 44 9.90 -1.54 5.23
N ALA A 45 8.57 -1.41 5.13
CA ALA A 45 7.92 -0.15 4.81
C ALA A 45 6.62 0.10 5.57
N ILE A 46 6.32 1.39 5.72
CA ILE A 46 5.02 1.91 6.15
C ILE A 46 4.41 2.71 5.00
N LYS A 47 3.17 2.36 4.65
CA LYS A 47 2.42 2.96 3.58
C LYS A 47 1.13 3.61 4.07
N PHE A 48 0.82 4.77 3.50
CA PHE A 48 -0.42 5.50 3.75
C PHE A 48 -1.21 5.72 2.45
N GLN A 49 -2.38 6.36 2.57
CA GLN A 49 -3.12 6.89 1.43
C GLN A 49 -3.12 8.42 1.49
N MET A 50 -2.54 9.04 0.47
CA MET A 50 -2.56 10.50 0.32
C MET A 50 -3.63 10.88 -0.69
N PHE A 51 -4.49 11.80 -0.29
CA PHE A 51 -5.56 12.30 -1.14
C PHE A 51 -5.85 13.75 -0.78
N THR A 52 -6.39 14.45 -1.76
CA THR A 52 -6.96 15.78 -1.58
C THR A 52 -8.41 15.76 -2.06
N PRO A 53 -9.35 16.39 -1.32
CA PRO A 53 -10.77 16.36 -1.65
C PRO A 53 -11.14 17.19 -2.89
N ARG A 54 -10.15 17.79 -3.57
CA ARG A 54 -10.37 18.74 -4.68
C ARG A 54 -10.24 18.13 -6.08
N GLU A 55 -9.80 16.88 -6.21
CA GLU A 55 -9.64 16.22 -7.51
C GLU A 55 -10.66 15.10 -7.72
N GLU A 56 -11.23 15.02 -8.93
CA GLU A 56 -12.38 14.18 -9.32
C GLU A 56 -12.18 12.66 -9.12
N LEU A 57 -10.93 12.18 -9.11
CA LEU A 57 -10.59 10.78 -8.77
C LEU A 57 -10.90 10.40 -7.30
N PHE A 58 -11.40 11.37 -6.54
CA PHE A 58 -11.98 11.23 -5.20
C PHE A 58 -13.52 11.19 -5.23
N CYS A 59 -14.09 10.49 -6.22
CA CYS A 59 -15.52 10.22 -6.21
C CYS A 59 -15.78 8.95 -5.37
N PRO A 60 -16.81 8.90 -4.50
CA PRO A 60 -17.22 7.65 -3.89
C PRO A 60 -17.48 6.60 -4.98
N ILE A 61 -17.20 5.33 -4.67
CA ILE A 61 -17.94 4.27 -5.36
C ILE A 61 -19.40 4.57 -5.04
N ASP A 62 -20.26 4.74 -6.04
CA ASP A 62 -21.67 5.06 -5.83
C ASP A 62 -22.26 4.21 -4.70
N GLY A 63 -22.71 4.87 -3.62
CA GLY A 63 -23.25 4.20 -2.42
C GLY A 63 -22.34 4.13 -1.18
N ASP A 64 -21.13 4.71 -1.18
CA ASP A 64 -20.21 4.69 -0.03
C ASP A 64 -19.92 6.08 0.59
N GLU A 65 -20.98 6.76 1.03
CA GLU A 65 -20.91 8.10 1.65
C GLU A 65 -20.07 8.10 2.95
N ASN A 66 -20.09 7.01 3.71
CA ASN A 66 -19.37 6.88 4.97
C ASN A 66 -17.85 6.83 4.76
N ARG A 67 -17.39 6.09 3.76
CA ARG A 67 -15.96 6.04 3.40
C ARG A 67 -15.47 7.39 2.89
N TRP A 68 -16.28 8.10 2.12
CA TRP A 68 -15.97 9.46 1.70
C TRP A 68 -15.83 10.42 2.88
N ALA A 69 -16.78 10.39 3.82
CA ALA A 69 -16.73 11.22 5.03
C ALA A 69 -15.48 10.94 5.86
N TRP A 70 -15.14 9.65 6.03
CA TRP A 70 -13.92 9.23 6.73
C TRP A 70 -12.68 9.76 6.04
N TRP A 71 -12.54 9.58 4.73
CA TRP A 71 -11.37 10.07 4.02
C TRP A 71 -11.25 11.59 4.14
N ASN A 72 -12.33 12.34 3.91
CA ASN A 72 -12.29 13.79 4.05
C ASN A 72 -11.84 14.24 5.46
N GLN A 73 -12.30 13.54 6.51
CA GLN A 73 -11.84 13.75 7.88
C GLN A 73 -10.37 13.37 8.06
N SER A 74 -9.92 12.30 7.41
CA SER A 74 -8.58 11.75 7.62
C SER A 74 -7.48 12.45 6.82
N MET A 75 -7.78 13.55 6.15
CA MET A 75 -6.81 14.33 5.38
C MET A 75 -5.70 14.88 6.28
N LEU A 76 -4.47 14.85 5.76
CA LEU A 76 -3.31 15.55 6.32
C LEU A 76 -2.73 16.51 5.28
N HIS A 77 -2.18 17.63 5.75
CA HIS A 77 -1.47 18.57 4.89
C HIS A 77 -0.04 18.08 4.59
N LEU A 78 0.54 18.54 3.48
CA LEU A 78 1.92 18.19 3.10
C LEU A 78 2.95 18.49 4.20
N ARG A 79 2.78 19.56 4.98
CA ARG A 79 3.66 19.87 6.13
C ARG A 79 3.64 18.76 7.17
N GLU A 80 2.48 18.17 7.42
CA GLU A 80 2.31 17.08 8.37
C GLU A 80 2.90 15.79 7.80
N TRP A 81 2.68 15.52 6.52
CA TRP A 81 3.34 14.39 5.85
C TRP A 81 4.86 14.47 5.86
N LYS A 82 5.44 15.67 5.71
CA LYS A 82 6.89 15.88 5.91
C LYS A 82 7.35 15.50 7.31
N ASN A 83 6.57 15.82 8.34
CA ASN A 83 6.88 15.41 9.71
C ASN A 83 6.82 13.88 9.87
N VAL A 84 5.80 13.22 9.31
CA VAL A 84 5.67 11.75 9.35
C VAL A 84 6.80 11.07 8.58
N LYS A 85 7.15 11.57 7.38
CA LYS A 85 8.28 11.09 6.58
C LYS A 85 9.59 11.20 7.37
N GLN A 86 9.89 12.38 7.92
CA GLN A 86 11.12 12.59 8.70
C GLN A 86 11.18 11.65 9.92
N PHE A 87 10.04 11.40 10.56
CA PHE A 87 9.98 10.44 11.66
C PHE A 87 10.27 9.01 11.18
N ALA A 88 9.69 8.57 10.05
CA ALA A 88 9.96 7.26 9.46
C ALA A 88 11.43 7.08 9.06
N GLU A 89 12.05 8.09 8.46
CA GLU A 89 13.50 8.07 8.15
C GLU A 89 14.35 7.91 9.41
N ASN A 90 14.00 8.62 10.50
CA ASN A 90 14.69 8.48 11.79
C ASN A 90 14.52 7.09 12.41
N GLN A 91 13.45 6.36 12.05
CA GLN A 91 13.22 4.98 12.47
C GLN A 91 13.79 3.96 11.48
N ASP A 92 14.43 4.39 10.38
CA ASP A 92 15.00 3.51 9.35
C ASP A 92 13.93 2.58 8.74
N ILE A 93 12.76 3.13 8.37
CA ILE A 93 11.69 2.42 7.64
C ILE A 93 11.30 3.21 6.40
N ASP A 94 11.14 2.52 5.27
CA ASP A 94 10.74 3.16 4.03
C ASP A 94 9.32 3.73 4.14
N PHE A 95 9.16 5.00 3.75
CA PHE A 95 7.89 5.72 3.81
C PHE A 95 7.41 6.07 2.40
N PHE A 96 6.16 5.72 2.10
CA PHE A 96 5.48 6.18 0.89
C PHE A 96 3.97 6.15 1.06
N ALA A 97 3.25 6.57 0.02
CA ALA A 97 1.81 6.49 0.00
C ALA A 97 1.31 5.99 -1.36
N SER A 98 0.07 5.50 -1.35
CA SER A 98 -0.66 5.26 -2.58
C SER A 98 -1.06 6.59 -3.20
N VAL A 99 -0.79 6.77 -4.49
CA VAL A 99 -1.06 8.00 -5.22
C VAL A 99 -2.05 7.73 -6.36
N PHE A 100 -3.08 8.56 -6.44
CA PHE A 100 -4.17 8.43 -7.42
C PHE A 100 -4.42 9.71 -8.20
N GLN A 101 -3.89 10.82 -7.68
CA GLN A 101 -4.21 12.20 -8.04
C GLN A 101 -2.93 12.91 -8.45
N LYS A 102 -3.06 13.96 -9.25
CA LYS A 102 -1.91 14.77 -9.67
C LYS A 102 -1.20 15.37 -8.46
N THR A 103 -1.95 15.91 -7.50
CA THR A 103 -1.39 16.44 -6.25
C THR A 103 -0.64 15.36 -5.45
N GLY A 104 -1.17 14.13 -5.43
CA GLY A 104 -0.49 13.00 -4.78
C GLY A 104 0.84 12.66 -5.42
N ILE A 105 0.93 12.72 -6.76
CA ILE A 105 2.19 12.51 -7.50
C ILE A 105 3.18 13.64 -7.20
N GLU A 106 2.73 14.90 -7.19
CA GLU A 106 3.59 16.05 -6.84
C GLU A 106 4.13 15.94 -5.42
N TRP A 107 3.28 15.57 -4.45
CA TRP A 107 3.71 15.33 -3.07
C TRP A 107 4.67 14.16 -2.96
N GLY A 108 4.42 13.05 -3.67
CA GLY A 108 5.34 11.91 -3.67
C GLY A 108 6.72 12.25 -4.24
N LYS A 109 6.80 13.18 -5.20
CA LYS A 109 8.08 13.70 -5.73
C LYS A 109 8.79 14.55 -4.67
N GLU A 110 8.06 15.45 -4.01
CA GLU A 110 8.61 16.31 -2.95
C GLU A 110 9.00 15.53 -1.68
N LEU A 111 8.30 14.44 -1.39
CA LEU A 111 8.60 13.51 -0.30
C LEU A 111 9.58 12.40 -0.73
N GLU A 112 10.06 12.42 -1.97
CA GLU A 112 11.06 11.49 -2.49
C GLU A 112 10.72 10.01 -2.26
N PHE A 113 9.50 9.60 -2.65
CA PHE A 113 9.07 8.21 -2.47
C PHE A 113 10.04 7.22 -3.12
N PRO A 114 10.47 6.16 -2.40
CA PRO A 114 11.38 5.15 -2.94
C PRO A 114 10.71 4.26 -4.00
N VAL A 115 9.37 4.24 -4.02
CA VAL A 115 8.55 3.49 -4.97
C VAL A 115 7.15 4.10 -5.07
N TRP A 116 6.55 4.02 -6.25
CA TRP A 116 5.18 4.45 -6.48
C TRP A 116 4.21 3.30 -6.29
N LYS A 117 3.35 3.38 -5.27
CA LYS A 117 2.19 2.48 -5.15
C LYS A 117 1.02 3.04 -5.96
N VAL A 118 0.65 2.31 -7.00
CA VAL A 118 -0.52 2.59 -7.84
C VAL A 118 -1.65 1.64 -7.42
N ALA A 119 -2.79 2.16 -6.96
CA ALA A 119 -3.94 1.29 -6.67
C ALA A 119 -4.57 0.79 -7.96
N SER A 120 -5.30 -0.31 -7.85
CA SER A 120 -5.92 -0.97 -8.99
C SER A 120 -6.77 -0.04 -9.85
N ARG A 121 -7.57 0.84 -9.24
CA ARG A 121 -8.41 1.79 -9.98
C ARG A 121 -7.63 2.81 -10.84
N ALA A 122 -6.37 3.04 -10.53
CA ALA A 122 -5.50 3.98 -11.24
C ALA A 122 -4.53 3.25 -12.18
N ALA A 123 -4.55 1.91 -12.25
CA ALA A 123 -3.53 1.14 -12.96
C ALA A 123 -3.44 1.49 -14.46
N LEU A 124 -4.57 1.81 -15.10
CA LEU A 124 -4.64 2.21 -16.52
C LEU A 124 -4.45 3.72 -16.77
N THR A 125 -4.75 4.56 -15.78
CA THR A 125 -4.79 6.02 -15.94
C THR A 125 -3.57 6.72 -15.34
N PHE A 126 -2.74 6.00 -14.58
CA PHE A 126 -1.53 6.54 -13.99
C PHE A 126 -0.52 6.95 -15.09
N PRO A 127 0.11 8.14 -15.00
CA PRO A 127 0.99 8.66 -16.05
C PRO A 127 2.41 8.07 -15.93
N TYR A 128 2.59 6.79 -16.25
CA TYR A 128 3.87 6.08 -16.10
C TYR A 128 5.03 6.68 -16.91
N GLU A 129 4.74 7.39 -18.01
CA GLU A 129 5.76 8.04 -18.83
C GLU A 129 6.28 9.35 -18.22
N GLU A 130 5.48 10.00 -17.35
CA GLU A 130 5.82 11.29 -16.72
C GLU A 130 6.43 11.14 -15.32
N VAL A 131 6.43 9.92 -14.80
CA VAL A 131 6.89 9.59 -13.46
C VAL A 131 7.99 8.54 -13.59
N ALA A 132 9.18 8.84 -13.07
CA ALA A 132 10.24 7.85 -13.02
C ALA A 132 9.88 6.79 -11.97
N GLY A 133 9.92 5.51 -12.37
CA GLY A 133 9.72 4.37 -11.47
C GLY A 133 10.81 4.24 -10.40
N PRO A 134 10.67 3.27 -9.49
CA PRO A 134 9.92 2.02 -9.67
C PRO A 134 8.44 2.07 -9.25
N PHE A 135 7.66 1.05 -9.65
CA PHE A 135 6.21 0.95 -9.44
C PHE A 135 5.77 -0.38 -8.83
N LEU A 136 4.87 -0.31 -7.85
CA LEU A 136 4.05 -1.42 -7.38
C LEU A 136 2.61 -1.16 -7.81
N VAL A 137 2.08 -1.99 -8.70
CA VAL A 137 0.76 -1.77 -9.31
C VAL A 137 -0.21 -2.85 -8.85
N SER A 138 -1.24 -2.48 -8.09
CA SER A 138 -2.33 -3.41 -7.74
C SER A 138 -3.20 -3.72 -8.96
N LEU A 139 -3.68 -4.95 -9.07
CA LEU A 139 -4.35 -5.46 -10.29
C LEU A 139 -5.77 -5.99 -10.08
N GLY A 140 -6.40 -5.76 -8.93
CA GLY A 140 -7.69 -6.38 -8.57
C GLY A 140 -8.91 -6.02 -9.43
N ALA A 141 -8.81 -5.02 -10.30
CA ALA A 141 -9.85 -4.60 -11.25
C ALA A 141 -9.50 -4.94 -12.72
N HIS A 142 -8.34 -5.54 -12.98
CA HIS A 142 -7.79 -5.68 -14.33
C HIS A 142 -7.23 -7.07 -14.56
N ASP A 143 -7.28 -7.53 -15.81
CA ASP A 143 -6.52 -8.71 -16.20
C ASP A 143 -5.04 -8.27 -16.37
N PRO A 144 -4.07 -8.90 -15.67
CA PRO A 144 -2.65 -8.56 -15.83
C PRO A 144 -2.14 -8.62 -17.26
N THR A 145 -2.80 -9.38 -18.15
CA THR A 145 -2.44 -9.44 -19.57
C THR A 145 -2.78 -8.16 -20.34
N GLU A 146 -3.64 -7.30 -19.80
CA GLU A 146 -3.99 -5.98 -20.39
C GLU A 146 -2.89 -4.93 -20.14
N LEU A 147 -1.94 -5.20 -19.24
CA LEU A 147 -0.87 -4.29 -18.85
C LEU A 147 0.49 -4.92 -19.18
N ASP A 148 0.90 -4.81 -20.43
CA ASP A 148 2.13 -5.41 -20.99
C ASP A 148 3.43 -4.95 -20.28
N PHE A 149 3.40 -3.80 -19.60
CA PHE A 149 4.52 -3.29 -18.82
C PHE A 149 4.67 -3.95 -17.44
N ILE A 150 3.70 -4.74 -16.97
CA ILE A 150 3.80 -5.48 -15.70
C ILE A 150 4.91 -6.54 -15.81
N GLY A 151 5.81 -6.58 -14.82
CA GLY A 151 6.94 -7.51 -14.81
C GLY A 151 8.19 -7.00 -15.54
N THR A 152 8.12 -5.82 -16.16
CA THR A 152 9.31 -5.12 -16.68
C THR A 152 10.28 -4.74 -15.54
N LYS A 153 11.47 -4.24 -15.89
CA LYS A 153 12.56 -4.00 -14.93
C LYS A 153 12.13 -3.19 -13.69
N ASN A 154 11.23 -2.22 -13.86
CA ASN A 154 10.84 -1.25 -12.84
C ASN A 154 9.39 -1.38 -12.36
N VAL A 155 8.64 -2.39 -12.81
CA VAL A 155 7.23 -2.54 -12.45
C VAL A 155 6.98 -3.92 -11.87
N ARG A 156 6.28 -3.97 -10.74
CA ARG A 156 5.82 -5.22 -10.12
C ARG A 156 4.32 -5.20 -10.01
N GLY A 157 3.68 -6.24 -10.55
CA GLY A 157 2.26 -6.48 -10.37
C GLY A 157 1.99 -7.04 -8.98
N MET A 158 1.00 -6.46 -8.30
CA MET A 158 0.50 -6.89 -7.01
C MET A 158 -0.87 -7.53 -7.22
N TYR A 159 -0.96 -8.84 -7.04
CA TYR A 159 -2.25 -9.52 -7.00
C TYR A 159 -3.07 -8.96 -5.84
N CYS A 160 -4.32 -8.60 -6.06
CA CYS A 160 -5.22 -8.19 -4.99
C CYS A 160 -6.67 -8.50 -5.35
N ILE A 161 -7.52 -8.65 -4.34
CA ILE A 161 -8.97 -8.72 -4.51
C ILE A 161 -9.57 -7.49 -3.85
N MET A 162 -10.37 -6.71 -4.58
CA MET A 162 -10.96 -5.45 -4.09
C MET A 162 -12.18 -5.69 -3.20
N LYS A 163 -12.00 -6.45 -2.11
CA LYS A 163 -13.05 -6.76 -1.14
C LYS A 163 -12.47 -6.65 0.28
N TYR A 164 -13.16 -5.94 1.16
CA TYR A 164 -12.64 -5.54 2.46
C TYR A 164 -13.67 -5.92 3.55
N PRO A 165 -13.52 -7.05 4.26
CA PRO A 165 -12.47 -8.06 4.11
C PRO A 165 -12.71 -9.04 2.95
N THR A 166 -11.63 -9.53 2.33
CA THR A 166 -11.70 -10.62 1.36
C THR A 166 -11.85 -11.95 2.11
N PRO A 167 -12.90 -12.76 1.84
CA PRO A 167 -13.04 -14.08 2.46
C PRO A 167 -11.83 -14.98 2.16
N LEU A 168 -11.38 -15.78 3.14
CA LEU A 168 -10.19 -16.63 2.97
C LEU A 168 -10.31 -17.66 1.84
N ASN A 169 -11.50 -18.19 1.60
CA ASN A 169 -11.74 -19.10 0.48
C ASN A 169 -11.57 -18.42 -0.89
N GLN A 170 -11.65 -17.09 -0.96
CA GLN A 170 -11.43 -16.25 -2.13
C GLN A 170 -10.01 -15.65 -2.16
N SER A 171 -9.35 -15.49 -1.01
CA SER A 171 -8.01 -14.89 -0.87
C SER A 171 -6.85 -15.78 -1.33
N ARG A 172 -7.10 -16.67 -2.28
CA ARG A 172 -6.07 -17.60 -2.77
C ARG A 172 -5.16 -16.88 -3.74
N TRP A 173 -3.86 -16.88 -3.46
CA TRP A 173 -2.93 -16.32 -4.41
C TRP A 173 -2.81 -17.23 -5.63
N HIS A 174 -3.13 -16.68 -6.80
CA HIS A 174 -2.92 -17.34 -8.07
C HIS A 174 -1.56 -16.91 -8.60
N TRP A 175 -0.59 -17.83 -8.61
CA TRP A 175 0.73 -17.56 -9.18
C TRP A 175 0.59 -17.19 -10.66
N GLN A 176 0.92 -15.94 -10.97
CA GLN A 176 1.01 -15.42 -12.31
C GLN A 176 2.41 -14.84 -12.46
N PHE A 177 3.18 -15.30 -13.45
CA PHE A 177 4.60 -14.95 -13.57
C PHE A 177 4.89 -13.43 -13.58
N ASN A 178 3.94 -12.62 -14.04
CA ASN A 178 4.07 -11.16 -14.09
C ASN A 178 3.68 -10.48 -12.76
N CYS A 179 2.95 -11.17 -11.89
CA CYS A 179 2.52 -10.71 -10.57
C CYS A 179 3.38 -11.34 -9.50
N THR A 180 4.38 -10.60 -9.02
CA THR A 180 5.38 -11.09 -8.05
C THR A 180 5.17 -10.53 -6.64
N GLY A 181 4.01 -9.93 -6.37
CA GLY A 181 3.60 -9.54 -5.03
C GLY A 181 2.11 -9.71 -4.77
N LEU A 182 1.73 -9.58 -3.51
CA LEU A 182 0.37 -9.67 -2.99
C LEU A 182 0.02 -8.39 -2.23
N SER A 183 -1.15 -7.83 -2.49
CA SER A 183 -1.81 -6.80 -1.68
C SER A 183 -3.09 -7.42 -1.12
N ASP A 184 -3.04 -7.77 0.15
CA ASP A 184 -4.07 -8.54 0.86
C ASP A 184 -5.03 -7.64 1.63
N HIS A 185 -6.30 -8.05 1.61
CA HIS A 185 -7.39 -7.38 2.32
C HIS A 185 -8.19 -8.39 3.16
N SER A 186 -7.61 -9.53 3.54
CA SER A 186 -8.32 -10.60 4.25
C SER A 186 -8.49 -10.33 5.74
N GLY A 187 -7.69 -9.44 6.33
CA GLY A 187 -7.62 -9.24 7.78
C GLY A 187 -6.90 -10.38 8.53
N THR A 188 -6.16 -11.23 7.82
CA THR A 188 -5.40 -12.35 8.41
C THR A 188 -4.01 -12.48 7.80
N ILE A 189 -3.15 -13.30 8.42
CA ILE A 189 -1.79 -13.55 7.93
C ILE A 189 -1.71 -14.63 6.85
N PHE A 190 -2.76 -15.45 6.69
CA PHE A 190 -2.66 -16.68 5.91
C PHE A 190 -2.41 -16.46 4.41
N PRO A 191 -3.06 -15.49 3.74
CA PRO A 191 -2.77 -15.22 2.33
C PRO A 191 -1.34 -14.73 2.11
N ALA A 192 -0.82 -13.91 3.02
CA ALA A 192 0.58 -13.45 2.99
C ALA A 192 1.55 -14.62 3.10
N LEU A 193 1.33 -15.53 4.06
CA LEU A 193 2.16 -16.73 4.23
C LEU A 193 2.11 -17.65 3.01
N ASP A 194 0.92 -17.93 2.45
CA ASP A 194 0.77 -18.72 1.21
C ASP A 194 1.49 -18.05 0.04
N ALA A 195 1.40 -16.72 -0.09
CA ALA A 195 2.07 -15.98 -1.14
C ALA A 195 3.59 -16.01 -1.01
N MET A 196 4.13 -15.74 0.18
CA MET A 196 5.57 -15.83 0.44
C MET A 196 6.09 -17.24 0.15
N ALA A 197 5.39 -18.28 0.62
CA ALA A 197 5.79 -19.68 0.41
C ALA A 197 5.83 -20.07 -1.07
N ARG A 198 5.00 -19.44 -1.90
CA ARG A 198 4.98 -19.65 -3.35
C ARG A 198 6.00 -18.79 -4.09
N GLY A 199 6.60 -17.78 -3.45
CA GLY A 199 7.68 -16.96 -4.01
C GLY A 199 7.31 -15.49 -4.26
N ALA A 200 6.26 -14.96 -3.60
CA ALA A 200 5.97 -13.53 -3.65
C ALA A 200 7.13 -12.74 -3.04
N SER A 201 7.61 -11.74 -3.78
CA SER A 201 8.73 -10.87 -3.39
C SER A 201 8.29 -9.59 -2.68
N VAL A 202 7.00 -9.28 -2.70
CA VAL A 202 6.41 -8.13 -2.01
C VAL A 202 5.08 -8.53 -1.40
N ILE A 203 4.88 -8.21 -0.13
CA ILE A 203 3.63 -8.42 0.59
C ILE A 203 3.16 -7.06 1.13
N GLU A 204 1.91 -6.73 0.86
CA GLU A 204 1.23 -5.57 1.43
C GLU A 204 0.01 -6.05 2.20
N VAL A 205 -0.09 -5.66 3.46
CA VAL A 205 -1.21 -5.98 4.36
C VAL A 205 -1.65 -4.71 5.07
N HIS A 206 -2.97 -4.51 5.21
CA HIS A 206 -3.48 -3.43 6.04
C HIS A 206 -3.17 -3.70 7.52
N ILE A 207 -2.80 -2.65 8.27
CA ILE A 207 -2.58 -2.73 9.71
C ILE A 207 -3.51 -1.83 10.51
N LYS A 208 -3.71 -2.18 11.78
CA LYS A 208 -4.52 -1.39 12.73
C LYS A 208 -3.93 -1.35 14.13
N LEU A 209 -4.13 -0.24 14.83
CA LEU A 209 -3.84 -0.08 16.26
C LEU A 209 -5.10 -0.16 17.13
N ASN A 210 -6.28 -0.03 16.52
CA ASN A 210 -7.60 -0.12 17.13
C ASN A 210 -8.63 -0.51 16.05
N ASP A 211 -9.88 -0.72 16.42
CA ASP A 211 -10.95 -1.16 15.49
C ASP A 211 -11.70 0.02 14.83
N THR A 212 -11.04 1.16 14.59
CA THR A 212 -11.66 2.34 13.98
C THR A 212 -11.30 2.48 12.50
N GLY A 213 -12.22 3.08 11.74
CA GLY A 213 -12.07 3.32 10.30
C GLY A 213 -12.61 2.19 9.42
N PRO A 214 -12.78 2.45 8.11
CA PRO A 214 -13.50 1.57 7.20
C PRO A 214 -12.75 0.27 6.88
N ASP A 215 -11.42 0.26 7.00
CA ASP A 215 -10.58 -0.89 6.64
C ASP A 215 -10.18 -1.73 7.86
N ALA A 216 -10.67 -1.40 9.07
CA ALA A 216 -10.26 -2.05 10.31
C ALA A 216 -10.54 -3.56 10.34
N GLU A 217 -11.59 -4.03 9.67
CA GLU A 217 -11.90 -5.47 9.56
C GLU A 217 -10.95 -6.21 8.61
N SER A 218 -10.40 -5.51 7.61
CA SER A 218 -9.38 -6.03 6.68
C SER A 218 -7.95 -5.85 7.17
N SER A 219 -7.75 -5.22 8.33
CA SER A 219 -6.44 -4.94 8.91
C SER A 219 -5.99 -5.99 9.93
N ILE A 220 -4.69 -6.29 9.95
CA ILE A 220 -4.06 -7.10 11.00
C ILE A 220 -3.43 -6.23 12.10
N THR A 221 -3.27 -6.78 13.30
CA THR A 221 -2.56 -6.10 14.40
C THR A 221 -1.04 -6.18 14.23
N PRO A 222 -0.24 -5.33 14.91
CA PRO A 222 1.22 -5.47 14.92
C PRO A 222 1.70 -6.86 15.37
N TYR A 223 0.98 -7.49 16.31
CA TYR A 223 1.26 -8.87 16.72
C TYR A 223 1.16 -9.87 15.55
N ASN A 224 0.15 -9.72 14.70
CA ASN A 224 0.00 -10.56 13.51
C ASN A 224 1.00 -10.18 12.41
N LEU A 225 1.27 -8.90 12.21
CA LEU A 225 2.29 -8.43 11.26
C LEU A 225 3.67 -9.04 11.56
N ARG A 226 4.07 -9.11 12.85
CA ARG A 226 5.31 -9.76 13.28
C ARG A 226 5.47 -11.20 12.79
N GLN A 227 4.38 -11.92 12.51
CA GLN A 227 4.45 -13.31 12.06
C GLN A 227 4.83 -13.47 10.59
N ILE A 228 4.77 -12.38 9.81
CA ILE A 228 5.10 -12.38 8.38
C ILE A 228 6.32 -11.50 8.04
N CYS A 229 6.88 -10.80 9.03
CA CYS A 229 8.18 -10.12 8.97
C CYS A 229 9.28 -11.08 9.41
#